data_AF-A0A8S9ZT79-F1
#
_entry.id   AF-A0A8S9ZT79-F1
#
_cell.length_a   1.000
_cell.length_b   1.000
_cell.length_c   1.000
_cell.angle_alpha   90.00
_cell.angle_beta   90.00
_cell.angle_gamma   90.00
#
_symmetry.space_group_name_H-M   'P 1'
#
loop_
_entity.id
_entity.type
_entity.pdbx_description
1 polymer ?
#
loop_
_entity_poly.entity_id
_entity_poly.type
_entity_poly.pdbx_seq_one_letter_code
_entity_poly.pdbx_strand_id
1 'polypeptide(L)'
;MNLIQFYILIFLLFILNNSKGREQQQKERKLLHLGIENDPNIQYQCKGALSDYAACICNNEIKEVNCINAQFVDTSIFQYIIGYYSNIEQLTFHGNNFQDLPDNSLFGSTILENLKILNISANYIVNLNKNALIGCPNIEILDLSNNELYLRRAFTTPLNRSNQFNLLIRLLETAKLKNLELLDLSYNYFNNIPYNLTCSLPSLKYLDLRNYFNTLDSEFKLFGNNLIKNNNLIQLKLKNNYYCDCNSINWIKWIKQHSTMIEDFRSLICSRSSPTKFIGTRLSEIPTELLDCQIDLYTSRGKRNNKLLNIFKLILIFIYLIIIN
;
A
#
# COMPACT_ATOMS: atom_id res chain seq x y z
N MET A 1 -30.99 66.29 25.07
CA MET A 1 -31.56 64.91 25.11
C MET A 1 -31.46 64.42 26.53
N ASN A 2 -32.58 64.05 27.15
CA ASN A 2 -32.54 63.55 28.53
C ASN A 2 -31.98 62.12 28.54
N LEU A 3 -31.34 61.69 29.63
CA LEU A 3 -30.60 60.41 29.72
C LEU A 3 -31.42 59.21 29.20
N ILE A 4 -32.72 59.20 29.49
CA ILE A 4 -33.69 58.17 29.07
C ILE A 4 -33.82 58.07 27.54
N GLN A 5 -33.84 59.20 26.83
CA GLN A 5 -33.93 59.22 25.36
C GLN A 5 -32.67 58.66 24.69
N PHE A 6 -31.50 58.81 25.31
CA PHE A 6 -30.23 58.26 24.80
C PHE A 6 -30.21 56.72 24.92
N TYR A 7 -30.67 56.17 26.05
CA TYR A 7 -30.76 54.72 26.23
C TYR A 7 -31.79 54.06 25.30
N ILE A 8 -32.93 54.72 25.04
CA ILE A 8 -33.94 54.22 24.10
C ILE A 8 -33.37 54.16 22.67
N LEU A 9 -32.60 55.17 22.25
CA LEU A 9 -31.99 55.19 20.92
C LEU A 9 -30.94 54.08 20.75
N ILE A 10 -30.10 53.84 21.75
CA ILE A 10 -29.12 52.74 21.74
C ILE A 10 -29.83 51.38 21.67
N PHE A 11 -30.90 51.20 22.45
CA PHE A 11 -31.65 49.95 22.46
C PHE A 11 -32.34 49.67 21.11
N LEU A 12 -32.91 50.70 20.47
CA LEU A 12 -33.50 50.58 19.13
C LEU A 12 -32.45 50.29 18.06
N LEU A 13 -31.27 50.92 18.13
CA LEU A 13 -30.14 50.61 17.23
C LEU A 13 -29.64 49.17 17.41
N PHE A 14 -29.59 48.68 18.65
CA PHE A 14 -29.21 47.30 18.96
C PHE A 14 -30.23 46.28 18.41
N ILE A 15 -31.53 46.57 18.52
CA ILE A 15 -32.59 45.72 17.95
C ILE A 15 -32.52 45.71 16.42
N LEU A 16 -32.36 46.89 15.79
CA LEU A 16 -32.27 46.99 14.33
C LEU A 16 -31.04 46.26 13.76
N ASN A 17 -29.89 46.34 14.42
CA ASN A 17 -28.69 45.59 14.04
C ASN A 17 -28.89 44.08 14.18
N ASN A 18 -29.52 43.61 15.26
CA ASN A 18 -29.83 42.19 15.44
C ASN A 18 -30.84 41.67 14.42
N SER A 19 -31.84 42.47 14.05
CA SER A 19 -32.83 42.10 13.02
C SER A 19 -32.17 41.95 11.65
N LYS A 20 -31.32 42.92 11.25
CA LYS A 20 -30.54 42.84 10.00
C LYS A 20 -29.60 41.62 9.98
N GLY A 21 -28.93 41.33 11.09
CA GLY A 21 -28.08 40.14 11.22
C GLY A 21 -28.85 38.82 11.05
N ARG A 22 -30.08 38.73 11.60
CA ARG A 22 -30.94 37.54 11.45
C ARG A 22 -31.48 37.38 10.04
N GLU A 23 -31.88 38.46 9.37
CA GLU A 23 -32.33 38.41 7.97
C GLU A 23 -31.19 38.03 7.02
N GLN A 24 -29.97 38.51 7.27
CA GLN A 24 -28.80 38.15 6.48
C GLN A 24 -28.42 36.66 6.66
N GLN A 25 -28.44 36.15 7.90
CA GLN A 25 -28.26 34.72 8.16
C GLN A 25 -29.36 33.85 7.51
N GLN A 26 -30.62 34.30 7.50
CA GLN A 26 -31.69 33.56 6.82
C GLN A 26 -31.54 33.57 5.29
N LYS A 27 -31.08 34.67 4.70
CA LYS A 27 -30.77 34.75 3.26
C LYS A 27 -29.59 33.85 2.89
N GLU A 28 -28.52 33.86 3.68
CA GLU A 28 -27.36 32.97 3.47
C GLU A 28 -27.73 31.49 3.61
N ARG A 29 -28.56 31.13 4.61
CA ARG A 29 -29.08 29.76 4.76
C ARG A 29 -29.97 29.33 3.58
N LYS A 30 -30.82 30.23 3.06
CA LYS A 30 -31.63 29.95 1.87
C LYS A 30 -30.77 29.78 0.62
N LEU A 31 -29.73 30.60 0.45
CA LEU A 31 -28.80 30.50 -0.68
C LEU A 31 -27.97 29.20 -0.63
N LEU A 32 -27.55 28.78 0.56
CA LEU A 32 -26.88 27.51 0.79
C LEU A 32 -27.79 26.32 0.43
N HIS A 33 -29.06 26.36 0.83
CA HIS A 33 -30.03 25.30 0.52
C HIS A 33 -30.34 25.19 -0.99
N LEU A 34 -30.44 26.32 -1.69
CA LEU A 34 -30.64 26.39 -3.16
C LEU A 34 -29.42 25.92 -3.96
N GLY A 35 -28.21 26.09 -3.41
CA GLY A 35 -26.96 25.57 -3.98
C GLY A 35 -26.80 24.06 -3.78
N ILE A 36 -27.36 23.52 -2.69
CA ILE A 36 -27.34 22.08 -2.42
C ILE A 36 -28.25 21.34 -3.40
N GLU A 37 -29.52 21.72 -3.57
CA GLU A 37 -30.47 20.96 -4.42
C GLU A 37 -30.08 20.81 -5.91
N ASN A 38 -29.13 21.59 -6.42
CA ASN A 38 -28.63 21.51 -7.80
C ASN A 38 -27.21 20.95 -7.92
N ASP A 39 -26.63 20.41 -6.85
CA ASP A 39 -25.30 19.78 -6.91
C ASP A 39 -25.43 18.34 -7.47
N PRO A 40 -24.93 18.07 -8.69
CA PRO A 40 -24.99 16.73 -9.28
C PRO A 40 -24.21 15.68 -8.47
N ASN A 41 -23.42 16.09 -7.48
CA ASN A 41 -22.67 15.20 -6.61
C ASN A 41 -23.47 14.67 -5.41
N ILE A 42 -24.67 15.20 -5.11
CA ILE A 42 -25.50 14.69 -4.01
C ILE A 42 -25.77 13.20 -4.15
N GLN A 43 -25.99 12.71 -5.38
CA GLN A 43 -26.26 11.30 -5.63
C GLN A 43 -25.09 10.37 -5.25
N TYR A 44 -23.88 10.92 -5.15
CA TYR A 44 -22.67 10.21 -4.75
C TYR A 44 -22.31 10.39 -3.28
N GLN A 45 -23.14 11.13 -2.53
CA GLN A 45 -22.92 11.34 -1.11
C GLN A 45 -23.14 10.03 -0.34
N CYS A 46 -22.15 9.70 0.49
CA CYS A 46 -22.22 8.50 1.30
C CYS A 46 -23.23 8.63 2.46
N LYS A 47 -23.71 7.49 2.95
CA LYS A 47 -24.65 7.35 4.06
C LYS A 47 -23.98 6.67 5.25
N GLY A 48 -24.58 6.81 6.42
CA GLY A 48 -24.10 6.16 7.65
C GLY A 48 -22.74 6.68 8.09
N ALA A 49 -21.85 5.80 8.53
CA ALA A 49 -20.53 6.18 9.03
C ALA A 49 -19.66 6.92 8.01
N LEU A 50 -19.98 6.86 6.72
CA LEU A 50 -19.25 7.56 5.66
C LEU A 50 -19.81 8.95 5.32
N SER A 51 -20.97 9.35 5.86
CA SER A 51 -21.62 10.61 5.45
C SER A 51 -20.82 11.87 5.79
N ASP A 52 -19.97 11.79 6.81
CA ASP A 52 -19.17 12.91 7.30
C ASP A 52 -17.82 13.02 6.57
N TYR A 53 -17.50 12.06 5.69
CA TYR A 53 -16.23 11.99 4.98
C TYR A 53 -16.42 12.46 3.53
N ALA A 54 -16.21 13.75 3.29
CA ALA A 54 -16.31 14.34 1.95
C ALA A 54 -15.33 13.74 0.91
N ALA A 55 -14.26 13.08 1.39
CA ALA A 55 -13.31 12.35 0.56
C ALA A 55 -13.85 10.98 0.08
N CYS A 56 -15.01 10.55 0.59
CA CYS A 56 -15.69 9.33 0.19
C CYS A 56 -16.78 9.62 -0.84
N ILE A 57 -16.79 8.80 -1.89
CA ILE A 57 -17.75 8.82 -2.99
C ILE A 57 -18.43 7.45 -3.02
N CYS A 58 -19.76 7.44 -2.99
CA CYS A 58 -20.56 6.22 -2.96
C CYS A 58 -21.52 6.18 -4.14
N ASN A 59 -21.24 5.32 -5.12
CA ASN A 59 -22.05 5.17 -6.33
C ASN A 59 -22.87 3.87 -6.27
N ASN A 60 -24.19 4.01 -6.11
CA ASN A 60 -25.09 2.86 -6.02
C ASN A 60 -25.34 2.17 -7.37
N GLU A 61 -25.20 2.85 -8.50
CA GLU A 61 -25.46 2.29 -9.84
C GLU A 61 -24.41 1.24 -10.21
N ILE A 62 -23.14 1.58 -9.98
CA ILE A 62 -22.00 0.67 -10.21
C ILE A 62 -21.55 -0.05 -8.93
N LYS A 63 -22.30 0.12 -7.84
CA LYS A 63 -22.08 -0.51 -6.52
C LYS A 63 -20.64 -0.31 -6.00
N GLU A 64 -20.17 0.92 -6.08
CA GLU A 64 -18.82 1.32 -5.69
C GLU A 64 -18.84 2.21 -4.44
N VAL A 65 -17.91 1.95 -3.53
CA VAL A 65 -17.56 2.85 -2.44
C VAL A 65 -16.07 3.16 -2.55
N ASN A 66 -15.75 4.45 -2.66
CA ASN A 66 -14.39 4.93 -2.91
C ASN A 66 -14.00 6.05 -1.93
N CYS A 67 -13.08 5.77 -1.02
CA CYS A 67 -12.58 6.67 0.00
C CYS A 67 -11.08 6.89 -0.15
N ILE A 68 -10.68 7.93 -0.89
CA ILE A 68 -9.28 8.22 -1.19
C ILE A 68 -8.73 9.30 -0.26
N ASN A 69 -7.61 9.03 0.42
CA ASN A 69 -6.98 9.99 1.34
C ASN A 69 -7.93 10.52 2.43
N ALA A 70 -8.87 9.68 2.87
CA ALA A 70 -9.90 10.03 3.84
C ALA A 70 -9.43 9.92 5.31
N GLN A 71 -8.13 9.63 5.51
CA GLN A 71 -7.45 9.59 6.81
C GLN A 71 -7.92 8.48 7.76
N PHE A 72 -8.58 7.44 7.25
CA PHE A 72 -9.02 6.31 8.10
C PHE A 72 -7.82 5.58 8.71
N VAL A 73 -7.86 5.36 10.03
CA VAL A 73 -6.81 4.63 10.76
C VAL A 73 -7.28 3.25 11.18
N ASP A 74 -8.57 3.11 11.53
CA ASP A 74 -9.15 1.89 12.09
C ASP A 74 -9.95 1.10 11.04
N THR A 75 -9.63 -0.18 10.91
CA THR A 75 -10.33 -1.12 10.04
C THR A 75 -11.77 -1.42 10.46
N SER A 76 -12.21 -0.97 11.64
CA SER A 76 -13.64 -1.05 12.03
C SER A 76 -14.57 -0.37 11.04
N ILE A 77 -14.07 0.59 10.25
CA ILE A 77 -14.86 1.23 9.19
C ILE A 77 -15.44 0.23 8.18
N PHE A 78 -14.72 -0.84 7.85
CA PHE A 78 -15.19 -1.89 6.93
C PHE A 78 -16.45 -2.60 7.46
N GLN A 79 -16.60 -2.72 8.78
CA GLN A 79 -17.81 -3.26 9.40
C GLN A 79 -18.95 -2.23 9.46
N TYR A 80 -18.65 -0.93 9.52
CA TYR A 80 -19.69 0.09 9.52
C TYR A 80 -20.30 0.31 8.14
N ILE A 81 -19.52 0.18 7.06
CA ILE A 81 -20.03 0.39 5.70
C ILE A 81 -21.06 -0.68 5.30
N ILE A 82 -20.94 -1.93 5.77
CA ILE A 82 -21.84 -3.01 5.37
C ILE A 82 -23.29 -2.80 5.86
N GLY A 83 -23.52 -1.91 6.84
CA GLY A 83 -24.86 -1.53 7.26
C GLY A 83 -25.64 -0.75 6.21
N TYR A 84 -24.94 -0.09 5.28
CA TYR A 84 -25.54 0.72 4.20
C TYR A 84 -25.19 0.21 2.80
N TYR A 85 -24.07 -0.51 2.68
CA TYR A 85 -23.44 -0.90 1.41
C TYR A 85 -23.17 -2.41 1.38
N SER A 86 -24.19 -3.23 1.66
CA SER A 86 -24.05 -4.69 1.73
C SER A 86 -23.88 -5.38 0.38
N ASN A 87 -24.19 -4.69 -0.73
CA ASN A 87 -24.21 -5.25 -2.07
C ASN A 87 -23.13 -4.67 -3.00
N ILE A 88 -22.04 -4.17 -2.41
CA ILE A 88 -20.91 -3.56 -3.12
C ILE A 88 -20.18 -4.55 -4.02
N GLU A 89 -19.78 -4.07 -5.20
CA GLU A 89 -18.89 -4.80 -6.12
C GLU A 89 -17.46 -4.27 -6.06
N GLN A 90 -17.29 -2.99 -5.71
CA GLN A 90 -16.00 -2.30 -5.71
C GLN A 90 -15.80 -1.52 -4.42
N LEU A 91 -14.70 -1.76 -3.73
CA LEU A 91 -14.35 -1.07 -2.49
C LEU A 91 -12.92 -0.56 -2.53
N THR A 92 -12.78 0.75 -2.40
CA THR A 92 -11.48 1.43 -2.40
C THR A 92 -11.28 2.26 -1.14
N PHE A 93 -10.19 2.00 -0.43
CA PHE A 93 -9.66 2.81 0.67
C PHE A 93 -8.18 3.14 0.42
N HIS A 94 -7.89 3.64 -0.78
CA HIS A 94 -6.55 4.06 -1.17
C HIS A 94 -6.04 5.27 -0.37
N GLY A 95 -4.78 5.28 0.03
CA GLY A 95 -4.16 6.48 0.62
C GLY A 95 -4.60 6.76 2.06
N ASN A 96 -5.07 5.75 2.79
CA ASN A 96 -5.47 5.89 4.19
C ASN A 96 -4.34 5.47 5.14
N ASN A 97 -4.62 5.34 6.43
CA ASN A 97 -3.64 5.15 7.48
C ASN A 97 -3.74 3.76 8.15
N PHE A 98 -4.27 2.75 7.46
CA PHE A 98 -4.39 1.40 8.04
C PHE A 98 -3.01 0.78 8.26
N GLN A 99 -2.77 0.26 9.46
CA GLN A 99 -1.49 -0.37 9.84
C GLN A 99 -1.57 -1.89 9.97
N ASP A 100 -2.77 -2.41 10.25
CA ASP A 100 -3.00 -3.82 10.53
C ASP A 100 -4.27 -4.27 9.81
N LEU A 101 -4.23 -5.47 9.23
CA LEU A 101 -5.45 -6.21 8.93
C LEU A 101 -5.85 -7.03 10.18
N PRO A 102 -7.11 -6.95 10.62
CA PRO A 102 -7.55 -7.49 11.91
C PRO A 102 -7.55 -9.02 11.91
N ASP A 103 -7.58 -9.62 13.10
CA ASP A 103 -7.57 -11.08 13.28
C ASP A 103 -8.90 -11.78 13.05
N ASN A 104 -9.96 -11.01 12.90
CA ASN A 104 -11.26 -11.36 12.35
C ASN A 104 -11.43 -10.83 10.91
N SER A 105 -12.54 -11.18 10.26
CA SER A 105 -12.87 -10.60 8.94
C SER A 105 -13.08 -9.09 9.04
N LEU A 106 -12.59 -8.35 8.03
CA LEU A 106 -12.84 -6.91 7.83
C LEU A 106 -14.33 -6.59 7.84
N PHE A 107 -15.18 -7.51 7.38
CA PHE A 107 -16.62 -7.33 7.22
C PHE A 107 -17.42 -8.08 8.30
N GLY A 108 -16.77 -8.49 9.39
CA GLY A 108 -17.42 -9.23 10.47
C GLY A 108 -17.95 -10.59 10.00
N SER A 109 -19.21 -10.89 10.31
CA SER A 109 -19.86 -12.14 9.87
C SER A 109 -20.51 -12.04 8.48
N THR A 110 -20.44 -10.88 7.83
CA THR A 110 -21.09 -10.65 6.53
C THR A 110 -20.27 -11.26 5.41
N ILE A 111 -20.95 -11.96 4.51
CA ILE A 111 -20.37 -12.48 3.28
C ILE A 111 -20.72 -11.50 2.15
N LEU A 112 -19.70 -10.88 1.57
CA LEU A 112 -19.82 -9.99 0.42
C LEU A 112 -19.65 -10.79 -0.87
N GLU A 113 -20.68 -11.54 -1.25
CA GLU A 113 -20.66 -12.40 -2.44
C GLU A 113 -20.43 -11.61 -3.74
N ASN A 114 -20.79 -10.33 -3.77
CA ASN A 114 -20.67 -9.49 -4.95
C ASN A 114 -19.35 -8.71 -5.01
N LEU A 115 -18.55 -8.67 -3.93
CA LEU A 115 -17.32 -7.88 -3.92
C LEU A 115 -16.27 -8.52 -4.83
N LYS A 116 -15.92 -7.79 -5.90
CA LYS A 116 -14.94 -8.20 -6.93
C LYS A 116 -13.63 -7.43 -6.82
N ILE A 117 -13.68 -6.16 -6.45
CA ILE A 117 -12.51 -5.29 -6.37
C ILE A 117 -12.33 -4.81 -4.95
N LEU A 118 -11.18 -5.13 -4.36
CA LEU A 118 -10.73 -4.58 -3.09
C LEU A 118 -9.41 -3.86 -3.29
N ASN A 119 -9.43 -2.54 -3.12
CA ASN A 119 -8.25 -1.70 -3.15
C ASN A 119 -7.98 -1.10 -1.76
N ILE A 120 -6.90 -1.53 -1.13
CA ILE A 120 -6.38 -1.00 0.15
C ILE A 120 -4.91 -0.60 0.00
N SER A 121 -4.53 -0.12 -1.19
CA SER A 121 -3.18 0.34 -1.48
C SER A 121 -2.86 1.70 -0.86
N ALA A 122 -1.57 2.04 -0.84
CA ALA A 122 -1.08 3.29 -0.25
C ALA A 122 -1.56 3.49 1.20
N ASN A 123 -1.53 2.41 1.99
CA ASN A 123 -1.73 2.45 3.43
C ASN A 123 -0.38 2.17 4.11
N TYR A 124 -0.38 1.98 5.43
CA TYR A 124 0.82 1.63 6.21
C TYR A 124 0.75 0.18 6.71
N ILE A 125 0.12 -0.72 5.95
CA ILE A 125 -0.17 -2.08 6.42
C ILE A 125 1.14 -2.83 6.61
N VAL A 126 1.41 -3.23 7.85
CA VAL A 126 2.57 -4.01 8.26
C VAL A 126 2.15 -5.45 8.59
N ASN A 127 1.05 -5.61 9.32
CA ASN A 127 0.62 -6.92 9.80
C ASN A 127 -0.60 -7.42 9.02
N LEU A 128 -0.49 -8.65 8.53
CA LEU A 128 -1.58 -9.38 7.89
C LEU A 128 -2.04 -10.49 8.83
N ASN A 129 -3.35 -10.63 9.01
CA ASN A 129 -3.91 -11.81 9.63
C ASN A 129 -4.65 -12.66 8.60
N LYS A 130 -4.48 -13.97 8.66
CA LYS A 130 -5.08 -14.93 7.72
C LYS A 130 -6.61 -14.85 7.59
N ASN A 131 -7.31 -14.32 8.59
CA ASN A 131 -8.77 -14.27 8.60
C ASN A 131 -9.36 -12.99 8.01
N ALA A 132 -8.54 -11.97 7.72
CA ALA A 132 -9.04 -10.63 7.41
C ALA A 132 -9.92 -10.55 6.16
N LEU A 133 -9.67 -11.41 5.16
CA LEU A 133 -10.43 -11.46 3.90
C LEU A 133 -11.48 -12.59 3.87
N ILE A 134 -11.76 -13.24 5.01
CA ILE A 134 -12.88 -14.19 5.10
C ILE A 134 -14.18 -13.45 4.78
N GLY A 135 -15.04 -14.06 3.97
CA GLY A 135 -16.32 -13.46 3.56
C GLY A 135 -16.27 -12.73 2.22
N CYS A 136 -15.12 -12.69 1.53
CA CYS A 136 -14.99 -12.09 0.19
C CYS A 136 -14.54 -13.13 -0.86
N PRO A 137 -15.33 -14.18 -1.12
CA PRO A 137 -14.88 -15.34 -1.91
C PRO A 137 -14.67 -15.03 -3.40
N ASN A 138 -15.30 -13.96 -3.92
CA ASN A 138 -15.36 -13.66 -5.35
C ASN A 138 -14.48 -12.47 -5.76
N ILE A 139 -13.51 -12.08 -4.94
CA ILE A 139 -12.55 -11.03 -5.32
C ILE A 139 -11.79 -11.48 -6.59
N GLU A 140 -11.82 -10.61 -7.59
CA GLU A 140 -11.11 -10.72 -8.87
C GLU A 140 -9.86 -9.82 -8.88
N ILE A 141 -9.90 -8.68 -8.17
CA ILE A 141 -8.80 -7.71 -8.10
C ILE A 141 -8.51 -7.37 -6.64
N LEU A 142 -7.27 -7.63 -6.21
CA LEU A 142 -6.75 -7.25 -4.91
C LEU A 142 -5.52 -6.36 -5.06
N ASP A 143 -5.65 -5.10 -4.65
CA ASP A 143 -4.55 -4.14 -4.63
C ASP A 143 -4.08 -3.90 -3.19
N LEU A 144 -2.88 -4.40 -2.90
CA LEU A 144 -2.14 -4.25 -1.65
C LEU A 144 -0.85 -3.44 -1.87
N SER A 145 -0.72 -2.75 -3.01
CA SER A 145 0.49 -2.02 -3.36
C SER A 145 0.77 -0.84 -2.42
N ASN A 146 2.00 -0.37 -2.40
CA ASN A 146 2.42 0.80 -1.62
C ASN A 146 2.06 0.67 -0.13
N ASN A 147 2.29 -0.50 0.46
CA ASN A 147 2.14 -0.74 1.89
C ASN A 147 3.51 -1.02 2.53
N GLU A 148 3.51 -1.38 3.81
CA GLU A 148 4.71 -1.73 4.56
C GLU A 148 4.84 -3.25 4.77
N LEU A 149 4.26 -4.05 3.86
CA LEU A 149 4.34 -5.51 3.96
C LEU A 149 5.81 -5.93 3.89
N TYR A 150 6.18 -6.89 4.73
CA TYR A 150 7.57 -7.34 4.95
C TYR A 150 8.40 -6.47 5.92
N LEU A 151 7.91 -5.30 6.33
CA LEU A 151 8.58 -4.45 7.32
C LEU A 151 8.17 -4.84 8.74
N ARG A 152 8.91 -5.76 9.35
CA ARG A 152 8.74 -6.06 10.78
C ARG A 152 9.34 -4.90 11.60
N ARG A 153 8.55 -3.90 11.98
CA ARG A 153 9.05 -2.76 12.78
C ARG A 153 9.94 -3.24 13.94
N ALA A 154 11.03 -2.51 14.14
CA ALA A 154 12.20 -2.78 14.99
C ALA A 154 11.95 -2.88 16.51
N PHE A 155 10.70 -3.01 16.97
CA PHE A 155 10.34 -2.88 18.39
C PHE A 155 9.44 -3.98 18.97
N THR A 156 9.08 -5.01 18.19
CA THR A 156 8.46 -6.21 18.76
C THR A 156 9.43 -7.38 18.65
N THR A 157 9.54 -8.12 19.75
CA THR A 157 10.27 -9.39 20.01
C THR A 157 10.65 -10.20 18.77
N PRO A 158 11.71 -11.01 18.75
CA PRO A 158 12.13 -11.74 17.55
C PRO A 158 11.14 -12.86 17.13
N LEU A 159 9.94 -12.53 16.61
CA LEU A 159 9.27 -13.44 15.68
C LEU A 159 10.11 -13.54 14.42
N ASN A 160 10.29 -14.79 14.01
CA ASN A 160 11.03 -15.20 12.85
C ASN A 160 10.64 -14.37 11.61
N ARG A 161 11.63 -13.80 10.90
CA ARG A 161 11.44 -13.07 9.63
C ARG A 161 10.70 -13.91 8.58
N SER A 162 10.77 -15.25 8.68
CA SER A 162 10.04 -16.22 7.85
C SER A 162 8.51 -16.23 8.03
N ASN A 163 7.94 -15.53 9.01
CA ASN A 163 6.49 -15.64 9.30
C ASN A 163 5.59 -14.76 8.42
N GLN A 164 6.06 -13.63 7.89
CA GLN A 164 5.16 -12.69 7.18
C GLN A 164 4.72 -13.18 5.80
N PHE A 165 5.57 -13.88 5.05
CA PHE A 165 5.14 -14.55 3.81
C PHE A 165 4.11 -15.64 4.07
N ASN A 166 4.30 -16.42 5.13
CA ASN A 166 3.31 -17.39 5.57
C ASN A 166 1.98 -16.73 5.94
N LEU A 167 1.99 -15.49 6.46
CA LEU A 167 0.74 -14.75 6.73
C LEU A 167 0.03 -14.34 5.45
N LEU A 168 0.75 -13.80 4.44
CA LEU A 168 0.15 -13.46 3.15
C LEU A 168 -0.42 -14.70 2.45
N ILE A 169 0.33 -15.80 2.39
CA ILE A 169 -0.17 -17.05 1.81
C ILE A 169 -1.41 -17.54 2.55
N ARG A 170 -1.35 -17.60 3.89
CA ARG A 170 -2.49 -18.05 4.70
C ARG A 170 -3.70 -17.14 4.54
N LEU A 171 -3.52 -15.83 4.39
CA LEU A 171 -4.60 -14.89 4.09
C LEU A 171 -5.32 -15.27 2.80
N LEU A 172 -4.56 -15.45 1.71
CA LEU A 172 -5.11 -15.79 0.39
C LEU A 172 -5.76 -17.19 0.38
N GLU A 173 -5.13 -18.17 1.04
CA GLU A 173 -5.65 -19.54 1.18
C GLU A 173 -6.93 -19.60 2.01
N THR A 174 -6.95 -18.91 3.15
CA THR A 174 -8.08 -18.93 4.08
C THR A 174 -9.30 -18.22 3.47
N ALA A 175 -9.07 -17.13 2.73
CA ALA A 175 -10.12 -16.43 1.99
C ALA A 175 -10.59 -17.20 0.74
N LYS A 176 -9.86 -18.24 0.32
CA LYS A 176 -10.18 -19.09 -0.86
C LYS A 176 -10.41 -18.27 -2.12
N LEU A 177 -9.51 -17.32 -2.42
CA LEU A 177 -9.61 -16.38 -3.54
C LEU A 177 -9.37 -17.06 -4.91
N LYS A 178 -10.23 -18.01 -5.27
CA LYS A 178 -10.10 -18.83 -6.49
C LYS A 178 -10.33 -18.02 -7.77
N ASN A 179 -11.07 -16.93 -7.67
CA ASN A 179 -11.42 -16.05 -8.80
C ASN A 179 -10.43 -14.88 -8.96
N LEU A 180 -9.40 -14.78 -8.12
CA LEU A 180 -8.46 -13.66 -8.16
C LEU A 180 -7.67 -13.69 -9.48
N GLU A 181 -7.87 -12.66 -10.30
CA GLU A 181 -7.21 -12.49 -11.59
C GLU A 181 -6.04 -11.51 -11.52
N LEU A 182 -6.15 -10.46 -10.69
CA LEU A 182 -5.12 -9.46 -10.49
C LEU A 182 -4.73 -9.36 -9.02
N LEU A 183 -3.43 -9.50 -8.77
CA LEU A 183 -2.83 -9.24 -7.47
C LEU A 183 -1.71 -8.22 -7.62
N ASP A 184 -1.87 -7.06 -6.99
CA ASP A 184 -0.82 -6.04 -6.93
C ASP A 184 -0.17 -6.04 -5.54
N LEU A 185 1.12 -6.42 -5.50
CA LEU A 185 1.97 -6.41 -4.31
C LEU A 185 3.13 -5.42 -4.47
N SER A 186 3.07 -4.54 -5.46
CA SER A 186 4.17 -3.62 -5.77
C SER A 186 4.41 -2.59 -4.67
N TYR A 187 5.62 -2.06 -4.63
CA TYR A 187 6.04 -1.03 -3.68
C TYR A 187 5.80 -1.40 -2.21
N ASN A 188 5.93 -2.69 -1.89
CA ASN A 188 6.09 -3.21 -0.53
C ASN A 188 7.58 -3.49 -0.27
N TYR A 189 7.93 -4.11 0.86
CA TYR A 189 9.32 -4.34 1.25
C TYR A 189 9.86 -5.74 0.91
N PHE A 190 9.18 -6.47 0.03
CA PHE A 190 9.55 -7.85 -0.33
C PHE A 190 10.93 -7.91 -1.00
N ASN A 191 11.75 -8.89 -0.61
CA ASN A 191 13.05 -9.18 -1.23
C ASN A 191 13.20 -10.64 -1.70
N ASN A 192 12.20 -11.48 -1.44
CA ASN A 192 12.04 -12.85 -1.93
C ASN A 192 10.54 -13.15 -2.12
N ILE A 193 10.20 -14.31 -2.68
CA ILE A 193 8.80 -14.74 -2.82
C ILE A 193 8.72 -16.26 -2.62
N PRO A 194 7.76 -16.77 -1.83
CA PRO A 194 7.62 -18.19 -1.61
C PRO A 194 7.08 -18.92 -2.86
N TYR A 195 7.59 -20.12 -3.12
CA TYR A 195 7.30 -20.87 -4.34
C TYR A 195 5.84 -21.35 -4.47
N ASN A 196 5.10 -21.43 -3.37
CA ASN A 196 3.74 -21.97 -3.30
C ASN A 196 2.63 -20.91 -3.35
N LEU A 197 2.96 -19.62 -3.46
CA LEU A 197 1.96 -18.55 -3.51
C LEU A 197 0.91 -18.76 -4.63
N THR A 198 1.33 -19.30 -5.77
CA THR A 198 0.48 -19.48 -6.96
C THR A 198 -0.45 -20.68 -6.87
N CYS A 199 -0.11 -21.68 -6.04
CA CYS A 199 -0.93 -22.88 -5.88
C CYS A 199 -2.34 -22.58 -5.36
N SER A 200 -2.50 -21.45 -4.67
CA SER A 200 -3.75 -21.02 -4.04
C SER A 200 -4.57 -20.06 -4.90
N LEU A 201 -4.03 -19.62 -6.04
CA LEU A 201 -4.60 -18.59 -6.91
C LEU A 201 -4.72 -19.10 -8.36
N PRO A 202 -5.59 -20.06 -8.67
CA PRO A 202 -5.63 -20.72 -9.99
C PRO A 202 -6.00 -19.78 -11.15
N SER A 203 -6.78 -18.73 -10.90
CA SER A 203 -7.25 -17.79 -11.94
C SER A 203 -6.31 -16.60 -12.19
N LEU A 204 -5.16 -16.54 -11.53
CA LEU A 204 -4.26 -15.40 -11.58
C LEU A 204 -3.73 -15.16 -13.01
N LYS A 205 -3.91 -13.93 -13.51
CA LYS A 205 -3.51 -13.47 -14.85
C LYS A 205 -2.51 -12.32 -14.79
N TYR A 206 -2.62 -11.47 -13.77
CA TYR A 206 -1.82 -10.26 -13.62
C TYR A 206 -1.20 -10.24 -12.23
N LEU A 207 0.13 -10.11 -12.19
CA LEU A 207 0.87 -10.04 -10.94
C LEU A 207 1.94 -8.95 -11.00
N ASP A 208 1.94 -8.08 -10.00
CA ASP A 208 2.96 -7.06 -9.85
C ASP A 208 3.84 -7.30 -8.63
N LEU A 209 5.13 -7.53 -8.88
CA LEU A 209 6.17 -7.78 -7.88
C LEU A 209 7.29 -6.74 -7.91
N ARG A 210 7.05 -5.52 -8.42
CA ARG A 210 8.01 -4.41 -8.28
C ARG A 210 8.22 -4.07 -6.80
N ASN A 211 9.36 -4.44 -6.23
CA ASN A 211 9.64 -4.37 -4.79
C ASN A 211 11.15 -4.09 -4.54
N TYR A 212 11.79 -4.81 -3.63
CA TYR A 212 13.21 -4.69 -3.27
C TYR A 212 13.98 -5.99 -3.55
N PHE A 213 13.64 -6.68 -4.65
CA PHE A 213 14.38 -7.86 -5.08
C PHE A 213 15.74 -7.47 -5.66
N ASN A 214 16.83 -7.83 -4.98
CA ASN A 214 18.17 -7.62 -5.52
C ASN A 214 18.66 -8.86 -6.31
N THR A 215 18.06 -10.01 -6.06
CA THR A 215 18.35 -11.28 -6.74
C THR A 215 17.08 -12.10 -6.83
N LEU A 216 17.04 -13.07 -7.74
CA LEU A 216 15.96 -14.05 -7.87
C LEU A 216 16.54 -15.43 -7.54
N ASP A 217 16.29 -15.88 -6.30
CA ASP A 217 16.84 -17.12 -5.76
C ASP A 217 16.20 -18.38 -6.37
N SER A 218 16.51 -19.54 -5.80
CA SER A 218 15.92 -20.81 -6.22
C SER A 218 14.42 -20.88 -5.94
N GLU A 219 13.93 -20.26 -4.86
CA GLU A 219 12.50 -20.25 -4.56
C GLU A 219 11.72 -19.43 -5.58
N PHE A 220 12.27 -18.28 -6.01
CA PHE A 220 11.68 -17.49 -7.08
C PHE A 220 11.58 -18.27 -8.40
N LYS A 221 12.59 -19.07 -8.75
CA LYS A 221 12.53 -19.90 -9.96
C LYS A 221 11.43 -20.97 -9.87
N LEU A 222 11.29 -21.61 -8.71
CA LEU A 222 10.22 -22.56 -8.47
C LEU A 222 8.85 -21.88 -8.53
N PHE A 223 8.73 -20.70 -7.89
CA PHE A 223 7.56 -19.83 -8.00
C PHE A 223 7.20 -19.55 -9.46
N GLY A 224 8.15 -19.05 -10.25
CA GLY A 224 7.95 -18.70 -11.65
C GLY A 224 7.54 -19.90 -12.50
N ASN A 225 8.19 -21.06 -12.30
CA ASN A 225 7.82 -22.29 -12.99
C ASN A 225 6.40 -22.77 -12.62
N ASN A 226 6.01 -22.67 -11.33
CA ASN A 226 4.66 -22.98 -10.89
C ASN A 226 3.64 -22.00 -11.49
N LEU A 227 3.97 -20.72 -11.56
CA LEU A 227 3.14 -19.70 -12.17
C LEU A 227 2.88 -20.03 -13.65
N ILE A 228 3.93 -20.38 -14.41
CA ILE A 228 3.80 -20.78 -15.82
C ILE A 228 2.98 -22.07 -15.98
N LYS A 229 3.15 -23.03 -15.07
CA LYS A 229 2.50 -24.34 -15.16
C LYS A 229 1.03 -24.32 -14.75
N ASN A 230 0.71 -23.57 -13.69
CA ASN A 230 -0.59 -23.66 -13.02
C ASN A 230 -1.51 -22.50 -13.36
N ASN A 231 -1.00 -21.45 -14.02
CA ASN A 231 -1.75 -20.24 -14.33
C ASN A 231 -1.63 -19.87 -15.79
N ASN A 232 -2.68 -19.24 -16.32
CA ASN A 232 -2.68 -18.59 -17.63
C ASN A 232 -2.20 -17.15 -17.49
N LEU A 233 -0.99 -16.96 -16.97
CA LEU A 233 -0.48 -15.63 -16.68
C LEU A 233 -0.29 -14.81 -17.96
N ILE A 234 -0.83 -13.60 -17.96
CA ILE A 234 -0.75 -12.65 -19.06
C ILE A 234 0.37 -11.64 -18.80
N GLN A 235 0.48 -11.12 -17.57
CA GLN A 235 1.47 -10.10 -17.23
C GLN A 235 2.09 -10.32 -15.85
N LEU A 236 3.42 -10.31 -15.85
CA LEU A 236 4.25 -10.23 -14.66
C LEU A 236 5.09 -8.95 -14.70
N LYS A 237 5.02 -8.11 -13.66
CA LYS A 237 5.91 -6.95 -13.50
C LYS A 237 6.98 -7.26 -12.46
N LEU A 238 8.24 -7.02 -12.83
CA LEU A 238 9.41 -7.42 -12.05
C LEU A 238 10.49 -6.35 -11.97
N LYS A 239 10.24 -5.11 -12.35
CA LYS A 239 11.23 -4.03 -12.23
C LYS A 239 11.67 -3.85 -10.77
N ASN A 240 12.94 -4.17 -10.51
CA ASN A 240 13.60 -4.15 -9.22
C ASN A 240 15.08 -3.73 -9.36
N ASN A 241 15.78 -3.57 -8.23
CA ASN A 241 17.19 -3.17 -8.19
C ASN A 241 18.14 -4.38 -8.23
N TYR A 242 18.21 -5.07 -9.36
CA TYR A 242 18.97 -6.32 -9.49
C TYR A 242 20.49 -6.17 -9.36
N TYR A 243 21.13 -7.15 -8.73
CA TYR A 243 22.57 -7.29 -8.59
C TYR A 243 23.04 -8.43 -9.50
N CYS A 244 24.00 -8.14 -10.37
CA CYS A 244 24.39 -9.03 -11.45
C CYS A 244 25.85 -9.45 -11.33
N ASP A 245 26.06 -10.65 -10.83
CA ASP A 245 27.34 -11.31 -10.62
C ASP A 245 27.28 -12.77 -11.12
N CYS A 246 28.29 -13.57 -10.82
CA CYS A 246 28.30 -14.99 -11.17
C CYS A 246 27.11 -15.79 -10.59
N ASN A 247 26.51 -15.35 -9.47
CA ASN A 247 25.34 -16.01 -8.88
C ASN A 247 24.05 -15.69 -9.65
N SER A 248 24.03 -14.58 -10.38
CA SER A 248 22.86 -14.12 -11.13
C SER A 248 22.62 -14.85 -12.46
N ILE A 249 23.64 -15.53 -12.99
CA ILE A 249 23.64 -16.15 -14.33
C ILE A 249 22.38 -16.96 -14.59
N ASN A 250 22.01 -17.84 -13.65
CA ASN A 250 20.92 -18.78 -13.85
C ASN A 250 19.55 -18.09 -13.87
N TRP A 251 19.33 -17.06 -13.04
CA TRP A 251 18.05 -16.37 -13.03
C TRP A 251 17.94 -15.34 -14.16
N ILE A 252 19.04 -14.72 -14.59
CA ILE A 252 19.06 -13.87 -15.79
C ILE A 252 18.69 -14.70 -17.02
N LYS A 253 19.22 -15.91 -17.15
CA LYS A 253 18.83 -16.85 -18.22
C LYS A 253 17.34 -17.18 -18.16
N TRP A 254 16.80 -17.43 -16.96
CA TRP A 254 15.37 -17.68 -16.78
C TRP A 254 14.51 -16.48 -17.21
N ILE A 255 14.89 -15.26 -16.81
CA ILE A 255 14.20 -14.01 -17.21
C ILE A 255 14.20 -13.84 -18.74
N LYS A 256 15.33 -14.11 -19.41
CA LYS A 256 15.42 -14.06 -20.88
C LYS A 256 14.52 -15.09 -21.55
N GLN A 257 14.53 -16.34 -21.06
CA GLN A 257 13.74 -17.43 -21.60
C GLN A 257 12.24 -17.17 -21.50
N HIS A 258 11.79 -16.48 -20.45
CA HIS A 258 10.37 -16.21 -20.17
C HIS A 258 10.00 -14.74 -20.40
N SER A 259 10.73 -14.05 -21.28
CA SER A 259 10.57 -12.61 -21.52
C SER A 259 9.19 -12.18 -22.01
N THR A 260 8.43 -13.07 -22.67
CA THR A 260 7.08 -12.76 -23.18
C THR A 260 6.03 -12.59 -22.08
N MET A 261 6.24 -13.23 -20.93
CA MET A 261 5.34 -13.14 -19.76
C MET A 261 5.64 -11.88 -18.92
N ILE A 262 6.83 -11.31 -19.05
CA ILE A 262 7.32 -10.21 -18.22
C ILE A 262 7.06 -8.90 -18.96
N GLU A 263 6.03 -8.16 -18.55
CA GLU A 263 5.58 -6.95 -19.23
C GLU A 263 6.70 -5.88 -19.29
N ASP A 264 7.42 -5.72 -18.18
CA ASP A 264 8.44 -4.70 -18.01
C ASP A 264 9.86 -5.21 -18.33
N PHE A 265 9.98 -6.33 -19.07
CA PHE A 265 11.25 -6.99 -19.43
C PHE A 265 12.31 -6.02 -19.99
N ARG A 266 11.90 -5.10 -20.87
CA ARG A 266 12.80 -4.12 -21.50
C ARG A 266 13.36 -3.08 -20.54
N SER A 267 12.76 -2.94 -19.35
CA SER A 267 13.15 -1.99 -18.32
C SER A 267 14.01 -2.60 -17.21
N LEU A 268 14.19 -3.93 -17.22
CA LEU A 268 14.99 -4.62 -16.21
C LEU A 268 16.47 -4.39 -16.46
N ILE A 269 17.18 -3.88 -15.46
CA ILE A 269 18.60 -3.52 -15.55
C ILE A 269 19.40 -4.10 -14.37
N CYS A 270 20.71 -4.19 -14.52
CA CYS A 270 21.61 -4.41 -13.40
C CYS A 270 21.89 -3.09 -12.68
N SER A 271 21.34 -2.93 -11.47
CA SER A 271 21.64 -1.78 -10.61
C SER A 271 23.05 -1.83 -10.04
N ARG A 272 23.57 -3.05 -9.80
CA ARG A 272 24.96 -3.33 -9.41
C ARG A 272 25.46 -4.52 -10.23
N SER A 273 26.75 -4.56 -10.52
CA SER A 273 27.31 -5.71 -11.24
C SER A 273 28.77 -5.98 -10.93
N SER A 274 29.16 -7.24 -11.08
CA SER A 274 30.54 -7.71 -11.14
C SER A 274 30.72 -8.44 -12.47
N PRO A 275 31.52 -7.89 -13.42
CA PRO A 275 32.26 -6.63 -13.35
C PRO A 275 31.40 -5.36 -13.39
N THR A 276 31.91 -4.21 -12.92
CA THR A 276 31.19 -2.92 -12.85
C THR A 276 30.75 -2.35 -14.20
N LYS A 277 31.34 -2.80 -15.31
CA LYS A 277 31.00 -2.35 -16.67
C LYS A 277 29.55 -2.65 -17.07
N PHE A 278 28.88 -3.57 -16.39
CA PHE A 278 27.49 -3.96 -16.65
C PHE A 278 26.46 -3.20 -15.81
N ILE A 279 26.87 -2.21 -15.00
CA ILE A 279 25.94 -1.35 -14.27
C ILE A 279 25.11 -0.55 -15.27
N GLY A 280 23.78 -0.58 -15.11
CA GLY A 280 22.82 0.06 -16.00
C GLY A 280 22.50 -0.71 -17.27
N THR A 281 23.20 -1.82 -17.56
CA THR A 281 22.91 -2.66 -18.72
C THR A 281 21.58 -3.40 -18.53
N ARG A 282 20.79 -3.50 -19.60
CA ARG A 282 19.54 -4.26 -19.60
C ARG A 282 19.80 -5.75 -19.45
N LEU A 283 18.97 -6.44 -18.67
CA LEU A 283 19.11 -7.89 -18.47
C LEU A 283 19.04 -8.66 -19.79
N SER A 284 18.28 -8.16 -20.78
CA SER A 284 18.20 -8.74 -22.13
C SER A 284 19.53 -8.76 -22.86
N GLU A 285 20.40 -7.78 -22.61
CA GLU A 285 21.63 -7.51 -23.38
C GLU A 285 22.89 -8.09 -22.71
N ILE A 286 22.78 -8.59 -21.48
CA ILE A 286 23.96 -9.01 -20.72
C ILE A 286 24.52 -10.35 -21.23
N PRO A 287 25.81 -10.42 -21.63
CA PRO A 287 26.51 -11.67 -21.87
C PRO A 287 26.80 -12.35 -20.53
N THR A 288 25.97 -13.34 -20.16
CA THR A 288 25.96 -13.95 -18.82
C THR A 288 27.28 -14.64 -18.47
N GLU A 289 28.01 -15.13 -19.48
CA GLU A 289 29.32 -15.76 -19.39
C GLU A 289 30.45 -14.79 -19.01
N LEU A 290 30.21 -13.48 -19.11
CA LEU A 290 31.16 -12.44 -18.69
C LEU A 290 30.90 -11.89 -17.28
N LEU A 291 29.89 -12.40 -16.58
CA LEU A 291 29.64 -12.07 -15.18
C LEU A 291 30.59 -12.88 -14.27
N ASP A 292 31.10 -12.23 -13.24
CA ASP A 292 31.99 -12.84 -12.24
C ASP A 292 31.55 -12.44 -10.83
N CYS A 293 32.29 -12.89 -9.80
CA CYS A 293 32.05 -12.52 -8.41
C CYS A 293 33.30 -11.89 -7.78
N GLN A 294 34.09 -11.14 -8.57
CA GLN A 294 35.29 -10.48 -8.08
C GLN A 294 34.97 -9.29 -7.17
N ILE A 295 33.78 -8.68 -7.33
CA ILE A 295 33.31 -7.55 -6.55
C ILE A 295 32.12 -8.00 -5.69
N ASP A 296 32.24 -7.84 -4.38
CA ASP A 296 31.12 -8.04 -3.47
C ASP A 296 30.07 -6.91 -3.65
N LEU A 297 28.89 -7.29 -4.14
CA LEU A 297 27.79 -6.36 -4.42
C LEU A 297 26.90 -6.06 -3.20
N TYR A 298 27.06 -6.81 -2.10
CA TYR A 298 26.18 -6.75 -0.93
C TYR A 298 26.78 -5.96 0.23
N THR A 299 28.09 -5.77 0.27
CA THR A 299 28.69 -4.80 1.19
C THR A 299 28.36 -3.37 0.76
N SER A 300 27.85 -2.59 1.70
CA SER A 300 27.72 -1.16 1.51
C SER A 300 29.12 -0.57 1.30
N ARG A 301 29.31 0.25 0.25
CA ARG A 301 30.41 1.22 0.21
C ARG A 301 30.20 2.23 1.34
N GLY A 302 30.51 1.77 2.54
CA GLY A 302 30.32 2.43 3.82
C GLY A 302 31.48 2.10 4.75
N LYS A 303 32.71 2.00 4.22
CA LYS A 303 33.87 2.39 5.03
C LYS A 303 33.74 3.89 5.29
N ARG A 304 32.89 4.28 6.23
CA ARG A 304 33.14 5.50 7.00
C ARG A 304 34.57 5.35 7.49
N ASN A 305 35.42 6.32 7.15
CA ASN A 305 36.77 6.37 7.65
C ASN A 305 36.75 6.21 9.18
N ASN A 306 37.10 5.02 9.68
CA ASN A 306 37.22 4.73 11.12
C ASN A 306 38.22 5.66 11.82
N LYS A 307 38.99 6.47 11.07
CA LYS A 307 39.78 7.58 11.58
C LYS A 307 38.93 8.60 12.36
N LEU A 308 37.77 9.03 11.85
CA LEU A 308 36.94 10.05 12.53
C LEU A 308 36.32 9.52 13.83
N LEU A 309 35.90 8.25 13.85
CA LEU A 309 35.36 7.61 15.06
C LEU A 309 36.44 7.38 16.13
N ASN A 310 37.66 7.03 15.71
CA ASN A 310 38.80 6.86 16.61
C ASN A 310 39.32 8.20 17.15
N ILE A 311 39.31 9.26 16.33
CA ILE A 311 39.63 10.62 16.77
C ILE A 311 38.61 11.10 17.83
N PHE A 312 37.32 10.86 17.60
CA PHE A 312 36.27 11.19 18.58
C PHE A 312 36.45 10.45 19.91
N LYS A 313 36.83 9.16 19.87
CA LYS A 313 37.15 8.38 21.08
C LYS A 313 38.36 8.92 21.82
N LEU A 314 39.42 9.32 21.12
CA LEU A 314 40.62 9.91 21.72
C LEU A 314 40.32 11.28 22.36
N ILE A 315 39.49 12.10 21.73
CA ILE A 315 39.06 13.40 22.28
C ILE A 315 38.24 13.20 23.56
N LEU A 316 37.32 12.23 23.59
CA LEU A 316 36.52 11.94 24.79
C LEU A 316 37.38 11.43 25.96
N ILE A 317 38.38 10.58 25.68
CA ILE A 317 39.33 10.11 26.71
C ILE A 317 40.18 11.28 27.23
N PHE A 318 40.62 12.19 26.36
CA PHE A 318 41.40 13.35 26.75
C PHE A 318 40.58 14.32 27.62
N ILE A 319 39.33 14.59 27.25
CA ILE A 319 38.41 15.41 28.05
C ILE A 319 38.16 14.78 29.42
N TYR A 320 37.95 13.46 29.48
CA TYR A 320 37.76 12.74 30.74
C TYR A 320 38.98 12.85 31.67
N LEU A 321 40.20 12.77 31.12
CA LEU A 321 41.45 12.92 31.88
C LEU A 321 41.67 14.35 32.40
N ILE A 322 41.17 15.38 31.71
CA ILE A 322 41.20 16.78 32.19
C ILE A 322 40.20 17.01 33.32
N ILE A 323 39.06 16.31 33.32
CA ILE A 323 38.01 16.50 34.34
C ILE A 323 38.38 15.83 35.69
N ILE A 324 39.31 14.87 35.68
CA ILE A 324 39.65 14.04 36.87
C ILE A 324 40.94 14.48 37.57
N ASN A 325 41.71 15.41 36.98
CA ASN A 325 42.87 16.06 37.62
C ASN A 325 42.55 17.52 37.97
#